data_AF-A0A9E5Q280-F1
#
_entry.id   AF-A0A9E5Q280-F1
#
_cell.length_a   1.000
_cell.length_b   1.000
_cell.length_c   1.000
_cell.angle_alpha   90.00
_cell.angle_beta   90.00
_cell.angle_gamma   90.00
#
_symmetry.space_group_name_H-M   'P 1'
#
loop_
_entity.id
_entity.type
_entity.pdbx_description
1 polymer ?
#
loop_
_entity_poly.entity_id
_entity_poly.type
_entity_poly.pdbx_seq_one_letter_code
_entity_poly.pdbx_strand_id
1 'polypeptide(L)' 'SPQAETLRYLNFVVDKLDLREHMQFSCRVESMVFDEDLDVWRLSLEDGRVLSTRVVISAMGPLSTPTLP' A
#
# COMPACT_ATOMS: atom_id res chain seq x y z
N SER A 1 -6.43 3.38 -22.57
CA SER A 1 -6.91 2.11 -21.98
C SER A 1 -8.26 2.35 -21.30
N PRO A 2 -9.29 1.51 -21.51
CA PRO A 2 -10.56 1.70 -20.82
C PRO A 2 -10.39 1.35 -19.33
N GLN A 3 -10.24 2.38 -18.50
CA GLN A 3 -9.99 2.28 -17.05
C GLN A 3 -11.00 1.37 -16.33
N ALA A 4 -12.26 1.36 -16.78
CA ALA A 4 -13.33 0.55 -16.19
C ALA A 4 -13.12 -0.96 -16.35
N GLU A 5 -12.60 -1.43 -17.50
CA GLU A 5 -12.37 -2.85 -17.73
C GLU A 5 -11.17 -3.36 -16.91
N THR A 6 -10.08 -2.59 -16.90
CA THR A 6 -8.90 -2.90 -16.08
C THR A 6 -9.27 -3.00 -14.60
N LEU A 7 -10.06 -2.05 -14.08
CA LEU A 7 -10.51 -2.09 -12.70
C LEU A 7 -11.39 -3.31 -12.41
N ARG A 8 -12.32 -3.67 -13.32
CA ARG A 8 -13.14 -4.88 -13.18
C ARG A 8 -12.29 -6.15 -13.11
N TYR A 9 -11.30 -6.27 -13.97
CA TYR A 9 -10.41 -7.43 -13.99
C TYR A 9 -9.59 -7.55 -12.69
N LEU A 10 -9.05 -6.45 -12.20
CA LEU A 10 -8.30 -6.44 -10.93
C LEU A 10 -9.19 -6.83 -9.73
N ASN A 11 -10.44 -6.34 -9.67
CA ASN A 11 -11.38 -6.77 -8.63
C ASN A 11 -11.70 -8.26 -8.73
N PHE A 12 -11.93 -8.79 -9.94
CA PHE A 12 -12.13 -10.22 -10.14
C PHE A 12 -10.94 -11.06 -9.62
N VAL A 13 -9.70 -10.61 -9.85
CA VAL A 13 -8.51 -11.30 -9.34
C VAL A 13 -8.44 -11.26 -7.82
N VAL A 14 -8.72 -10.10 -7.20
CA VAL A 14 -8.77 -9.94 -5.74
C VAL A 14 -9.78 -10.92 -5.13
N ASP A 15 -10.97 -11.01 -5.70
CA ASP A 15 -12.03 -11.88 -5.19
C ASP A 15 -11.72 -13.36 -5.45
N LYS A 16 -11.13 -13.71 -6.61
CA LYS A 16 -10.76 -15.09 -6.95
C LYS A 16 -9.66 -15.66 -6.05
N LEU A 17 -8.77 -14.82 -5.54
CA LEU A 17 -7.62 -15.19 -4.73
C LEU A 17 -7.81 -14.86 -3.23
N ASP A 18 -9.00 -14.41 -2.84
CA ASP A 18 -9.35 -13.99 -1.48
C ASP A 18 -8.36 -12.99 -0.86
N LEU A 19 -7.85 -12.04 -1.67
CA LEU A 19 -6.79 -11.15 -1.20
C LEU A 19 -7.30 -10.05 -0.25
N ARG A 20 -8.61 -9.82 -0.23
CA ARG A 20 -9.21 -8.65 0.41
C ARG A 20 -9.01 -8.66 1.93
N GLU A 21 -8.98 -9.83 2.55
CA GLU A 21 -8.71 -9.96 4.00
C GLU A 21 -7.29 -9.53 4.40
N HIS A 22 -6.36 -9.52 3.46
CA HIS A 22 -4.96 -9.13 3.68
C HIS A 22 -4.66 -7.69 3.26
N MET A 23 -5.65 -6.95 2.78
CA MET A 23 -5.49 -5.58 2.29
C MET A 23 -6.10 -4.58 3.27
N GLN A 24 -5.36 -3.50 3.56
CA GLN A 24 -5.89 -2.35 4.29
C GLN A 24 -6.05 -1.16 3.33
N PHE A 25 -7.29 -0.76 3.09
CA PHE A 25 -7.61 0.47 2.36
C PHE A 25 -7.67 1.67 3.32
N SER A 26 -7.65 2.88 2.78
CA SER A 26 -7.59 4.13 3.58
C SER A 26 -6.42 4.12 4.58
N CYS A 27 -5.30 3.52 4.18
CA CYS A 27 -4.11 3.29 4.99
C CYS A 27 -2.91 3.97 4.31
N ARG A 28 -2.87 5.30 4.36
CA ARG A 28 -1.77 6.07 3.76
C ARG A 28 -0.57 6.06 4.69
N VAL A 29 0.57 5.56 4.19
CA VAL A 29 1.86 5.63 4.88
C VAL A 29 2.49 7.02 4.64
N GLU A 30 2.82 7.74 5.69
CA GLU A 30 3.46 9.06 5.62
C GLU A 30 4.98 8.98 5.70
N SER A 31 5.49 8.09 6.55
CA SER A 31 6.92 7.88 6.70
C SER A 31 7.25 6.45 7.08
N MET A 32 8.49 6.06 6.76
CA MET A 32 9.05 4.75 7.03
C MET A 32 10.47 4.93 7.54
N VAL A 33 10.74 4.50 8.76
CA VAL A 33 12.06 4.61 9.39
C VAL A 33 12.51 3.23 9.82
N PHE A 34 13.73 2.85 9.42
CA PHE A 34 14.32 1.60 9.88
C PHE A 34 14.87 1.78 11.30
N ASP A 35 14.55 0.84 12.16
CA ASP A 35 14.97 0.75 13.54
C ASP A 35 16.05 -0.33 13.66
N GLU A 36 17.30 0.12 13.75
CA GLU A 36 18.48 -0.75 13.74
C GLU A 36 18.57 -1.64 14.99
N ASP A 37 18.05 -1.18 16.13
CA ASP A 37 18.09 -1.94 17.39
C ASP A 37 17.14 -3.14 17.35
N LEU A 38 16.03 -3.02 16.62
CA LEU A 38 14.98 -4.05 16.55
C LEU A 38 14.94 -4.79 15.21
N ASP A 39 15.75 -4.41 14.22
CA ASP A 39 15.77 -4.98 12.86
C ASP A 39 14.37 -4.95 12.18
N VAL A 40 13.69 -3.81 12.32
CA VAL A 40 12.33 -3.59 11.77
C VAL A 40 12.18 -2.21 11.14
N TRP A 41 11.24 -2.10 10.21
CA TRP A 41 10.67 -0.84 9.75
C TRP A 41 9.55 -0.41 10.68
N ARG A 42 9.56 0.86 11.09
CA ARG A 42 8.43 1.56 11.71
C ARG A 42 7.76 2.45 10.67
N LEU A 43 6.48 2.21 10.41
CA LEU A 43 5.67 2.95 9.44
C LEU A 43 4.68 3.83 10.18
N SER A 44 4.72 5.13 9.95
CA SER A 44 3.72 6.07 10.47
C SER A 44 2.62 6.27 9.42
N LEU A 45 1.37 6.12 9.85
CA LEU A 45 0.19 6.31 9.01
C LEU A 45 -0.44 7.69 9.26
N GLU A 46 -1.14 8.20 8.25
CA GLU A 46 -1.84 9.50 8.29
C GLU A 46 -2.88 9.58 9.42
N ASP A 47 -3.48 8.46 9.80
CA ASP A 47 -4.45 8.39 10.90
C ASP A 47 -3.82 8.29 12.30
N GLY A 48 -2.49 8.45 12.40
CA GLY A 48 -1.74 8.42 13.65
C GLY A 48 -1.37 7.02 14.14
N ARG A 49 -1.79 5.95 13.45
CA ARG A 49 -1.32 4.59 13.77
C ARG A 49 0.15 4.41 13.38
N VAL A 50 0.83 3.53 14.11
CA VAL A 50 2.18 3.07 13.77
C VAL A 50 2.15 1.56 13.56
N LEU A 51 2.69 1.11 12.43
CA LEU A 51 2.87 -0.30 12.12
C LEU A 51 4.36 -0.65 12.18
N SER A 52 4.69 -1.88 12.60
CA SER A 52 6.04 -2.42 12.51
C SER A 52 6.07 -3.68 11.66
N THR A 53 7.11 -3.83 10.85
CA THR A 53 7.34 -5.02 10.03
C THR A 53 8.83 -5.20 9.77
N ARG A 54 9.28 -6.44 9.56
CA ARG A 54 10.67 -6.74 9.22
C ARG A 54 11.00 -6.41 7.77
N VAL A 55 10.03 -6.56 6.87
CA VAL A 55 10.23 -6.45 5.43
C VAL A 55 9.19 -5.54 4.81
N VAL A 56 9.64 -4.71 3.88
CA VAL A 56 8.82 -3.79 3.10
C VAL A 56 9.05 -4.09 1.62
N ILE A 57 7.95 -4.26 0.88
CA ILE A 57 7.96 -4.33 -0.59
C ILE A 57 7.13 -3.17 -1.10
N SER A 58 7.78 -2.18 -1.72
CA SER A 58 7.09 -0.98 -2.23
C SER A 58 6.50 -1.23 -3.61
N ALA A 59 5.17 -1.10 -3.70
CA ALA A 59 4.40 -1.22 -4.95
C ALA A 59 3.70 0.10 -5.33
N MET A 60 4.29 1.26 -4.98
CA MET A 60 3.64 2.57 -5.17
C MET A 60 3.45 2.96 -6.65
N GLY A 61 4.23 2.38 -7.56
CA GLY A 61 4.19 2.70 -9.00
C GLY A 61 4.64 4.15 -9.31
N PRO A 62 4.86 4.47 -10.60
CA PRO A 62 5.38 5.78 -11.02
C PRO A 62 4.32 6.89 -11.17
N LEU A 63 3.02 6.57 -11.03
CA LEU A 63 1.90 7.47 -11.32
C LEU A 63 0.96 7.68 -10.12
N SER A 64 1.52 7.67 -8.90
CA SER A 64 0.74 7.77 -7.66
C SER A 64 0.37 9.20 -7.26
N THR A 65 1.03 10.20 -7.85
CA THR A 65 0.80 11.63 -7.55
C THR A 65 0.46 12.39 -8.82
N PRO A 66 -0.72 13.03 -8.90
CA PRO A 66 -1.05 13.93 -10.01
C PRO A 66 0.00 15.04 -10.10
N THR A 67 0.69 15.14 -11.23
CA THR A 67 1.54 16.30 -11.52
C THR A 67 0.65 17.39 -12.07
N LEU A 68 0.49 18.48 -11.32
CA LEU A 68 -0.18 19.68 -11.81
C LEU A 68 0.71 20.34 -12.89
N PRO A 69 0.12 20.90 -13.97
CA PRO A 69 0.87 21.59 -15.02
C PRO A 69 1.57 22.86 -14.52
#